data_AF-A0A350NQ15-F1
#
_entry.id   AF-A0A350NQ15-F1
#
_cell.length_a   1.000
_cell.length_b   1.000
_cell.length_c   1.000
_cell.angle_alpha   90.00
_cell.angle_beta   90.00
_cell.angle_gamma   90.00
#
_symmetry.space_group_name_H-M   'P 1'
#
loop_
_entity.id
_entity.type
_entity.pdbx_description
1 polymer ?
#
loop_
_entity_poly.entity_id
_entity_poly.type
_entity_poly.pdbx_seq_one_letter_code
_entity_poly.pdbx_strand_id
1 'polypeptide(L)'
;MIYAPPEQTKTPKKNRHLNLANLLTASRIIIAPAIPLILFSGLPNRDYWAVAVFIVAALTDAFDGRVARQMHEVTTFGKQFDPLADKVMMFSAIIPLTIQGRLPLWVALVIVGREVFVTVLRTLVARRGGPTAASWLGKAKTGAQNVAV
;
A
#
# COMPACT_ATOMS: atom_id res chain seq x y z
N MET A 1 -27.84 -10.58 -54.69
CA MET A 1 -28.30 -10.39 -53.30
C MET A 1 -27.15 -10.83 -52.39
N ILE A 2 -26.23 -9.91 -52.06
CA ILE A 2 -25.06 -10.24 -51.25
C ILE A 2 -25.46 -10.05 -49.79
N TYR A 3 -25.62 -11.17 -49.09
CA TYR A 3 -25.89 -11.22 -47.66
C TYR A 3 -24.60 -10.86 -46.90
N ALA A 4 -24.57 -9.68 -46.26
CA ALA A 4 -23.52 -9.33 -45.31
C ALA A 4 -23.82 -10.00 -43.96
N PRO A 5 -22.87 -10.70 -43.33
CA PRO A 5 -23.10 -11.37 -42.05
C PRO A 5 -23.28 -10.34 -40.90
N PRO A 6 -24.05 -10.69 -39.85
CA PRO A 6 -24.38 -9.76 -38.77
C PRO A 6 -23.14 -9.41 -37.93
N GLU A 7 -23.04 -8.12 -37.59
CA GLU A 7 -22.01 -7.53 -36.76
C GLU A 7 -22.04 -8.17 -35.36
N GLN A 8 -20.96 -8.88 -35.01
CA GLN A 8 -20.82 -9.54 -33.70
C GLN A 8 -20.67 -8.47 -32.61
N THR A 9 -21.75 -8.21 -31.87
CA THR A 9 -21.73 -7.41 -30.64
C THR A 9 -20.94 -8.17 -29.58
N LYS A 10 -19.64 -7.87 -29.49
CA LYS A 10 -18.77 -8.35 -28.40
C LYS A 10 -19.36 -7.87 -27.08
N THR A 11 -19.97 -8.77 -26.32
CA THR A 11 -20.38 -8.50 -24.94
C THR A 11 -19.13 -8.14 -24.12
N PRO A 12 -19.17 -7.07 -23.31
CA PRO A 12 -18.00 -6.65 -22.56
C PRO A 12 -17.65 -7.74 -21.55
N LYS A 13 -16.47 -8.35 -21.72
CA LYS A 13 -15.92 -9.37 -20.84
C LYS A 13 -15.84 -8.77 -19.43
N LYS A 14 -16.64 -9.28 -18.49
CA LYS A 14 -16.69 -8.78 -17.11
C LYS A 14 -15.35 -9.08 -16.42
N ASN A 15 -14.51 -8.06 -16.29
CA ASN A 15 -13.16 -8.13 -15.71
C ASN A 15 -13.21 -8.49 -14.21
N ARG A 16 -13.16 -9.78 -13.88
CA ARG A 16 -13.14 -10.32 -12.50
C ARG A 16 -11.88 -9.90 -11.72
N HIS A 17 -10.82 -9.51 -12.42
CA HIS A 17 -9.49 -9.26 -11.87
C HIS A 17 -9.33 -7.85 -11.26
N LEU A 18 -10.15 -6.88 -11.65
CA LEU A 18 -10.23 -5.53 -11.05
C LEU A 18 -10.59 -5.55 -9.56
N ASN A 19 -11.30 -6.59 -9.13
CA ASN A 19 -11.83 -6.68 -7.78
C ASN A 19 -10.77 -7.18 -6.79
N LEU A 20 -9.81 -8.01 -7.24
CA LEU A 20 -8.81 -8.60 -6.35
C LEU A 20 -7.84 -7.55 -5.83
N ALA A 21 -7.19 -6.79 -6.72
CA ALA A 21 -6.24 -5.75 -6.31
C ALA A 21 -6.89 -4.70 -5.40
N ASN A 22 -8.09 -4.23 -5.74
CA ASN A 22 -8.82 -3.27 -4.90
C ASN A 22 -9.24 -3.86 -3.56
N LEU A 23 -9.65 -5.14 -3.53
CA LEU A 23 -10.03 -5.83 -2.29
C LEU A 23 -8.85 -5.99 -1.34
N LEU A 24 -7.65 -6.14 -1.86
CA LEU A 24 -6.42 -6.33 -1.09
C LEU A 24 -5.88 -5.01 -0.51
N THR A 25 -5.87 -3.93 -1.31
CA THR A 25 -5.59 -2.60 -0.76
C THR A 25 -6.64 -2.19 0.29
N ALA A 26 -7.92 -2.52 0.05
CA ALA A 26 -9.00 -2.28 1.02
C ALA A 26 -8.86 -3.15 2.27
N SER A 27 -8.46 -4.42 2.14
CA SER A 27 -8.26 -5.30 3.30
C SER A 27 -7.16 -4.76 4.21
N ARG A 28 -6.07 -4.20 3.67
CA ARG A 28 -5.01 -3.58 4.49
C ARG A 28 -5.53 -2.38 5.28
N ILE A 29 -6.32 -1.51 4.65
CA ILE A 29 -6.92 -0.35 5.33
C ILE A 29 -7.82 -0.81 6.47
N ILE A 30 -8.52 -1.94 6.33
CA ILE A 30 -9.38 -2.53 7.35
C ILE A 30 -8.57 -3.23 8.46
N ILE A 31 -7.50 -3.94 8.10
CA ILE A 31 -6.67 -4.72 9.04
C ILE A 31 -5.73 -3.81 9.84
N ALA A 32 -5.21 -2.73 9.26
CA ALA A 32 -4.26 -1.85 9.93
C ALA A 32 -4.75 -1.31 11.29
N PRO A 33 -6.01 -0.88 11.47
CA PRO A 33 -6.57 -0.53 12.78
C PRO A 33 -6.56 -1.66 13.83
N ALA A 34 -6.47 -2.94 13.43
CA ALA A 34 -6.37 -4.03 14.40
C ALA A 34 -5.07 -4.00 15.21
N ILE A 35 -3.99 -3.43 14.66
CA ILE A 35 -2.70 -3.32 15.36
C ILE A 35 -2.82 -2.50 16.66
N PRO A 36 -3.27 -1.23 16.63
CA PRO A 36 -3.46 -0.46 17.86
C PRO A 36 -4.53 -1.09 18.77
N LEU A 37 -5.59 -1.68 18.21
CA LEU A 37 -6.62 -2.37 19.01
C LEU A 37 -6.03 -3.54 19.82
N ILE A 38 -5.14 -4.33 19.22
CA ILE A 38 -4.43 -5.41 19.92
C ILE A 38 -3.44 -4.83 20.93
N LEU A 39 -2.63 -3.84 20.55
CA LEU A 39 -1.62 -3.24 21.44
C LEU A 39 -2.23 -2.58 22.69
N PHE A 40 -3.42 -2.00 22.58
CA PHE A 40 -4.14 -1.43 23.71
C PHE A 40 -5.06 -2.43 24.42
N SER A 41 -5.19 -3.65 23.90
CA SER A 41 -5.93 -4.71 24.57
C SER A 41 -5.22 -5.20 25.84
N GLY A 42 -5.99 -5.80 26.74
CA GLY A 42 -5.48 -6.55 27.90
C GLY A 42 -5.05 -7.98 27.57
N LEU A 43 -4.89 -8.33 26.29
CA LEU A 43 -4.54 -9.69 25.89
C LEU A 43 -3.12 -10.06 26.38
N PRO A 44 -2.92 -11.30 26.86
CA PRO A 44 -1.57 -11.82 27.07
C PRO A 44 -0.84 -11.88 25.72
N ASN A 45 0.45 -11.58 25.72
CA ASN A 45 1.29 -11.63 24.52
C ASN A 45 0.81 -10.73 23.36
N ARG A 46 0.07 -9.65 23.66
CA ARG A 46 -0.46 -8.70 22.66
C ARG A 46 0.59 -8.16 21.69
N ASP A 47 1.83 -8.02 22.13
CA ASP A 47 2.93 -7.53 21.30
C ASP A 47 3.24 -8.52 20.17
N TYR A 48 3.25 -9.83 20.47
CA TYR A 48 3.43 -10.87 19.46
C TYR A 48 2.26 -10.92 18.48
N TRP A 49 1.03 -10.75 18.96
CA TRP A 49 -0.15 -10.70 18.10
C TRP A 49 -0.16 -9.48 17.19
N ALA A 50 0.21 -8.31 17.70
CA ALA A 50 0.31 -7.08 16.91
C ALA A 50 1.38 -7.20 15.82
N VAL A 51 2.54 -7.78 16.15
CA VAL A 51 3.60 -8.07 15.17
C VAL A 51 3.13 -9.09 14.14
N ALA A 52 2.44 -10.16 14.55
CA ALA A 52 1.91 -11.15 13.61
C ALA A 52 0.92 -10.54 12.61
N VAL A 53 0.00 -9.69 13.08
CA VAL A 53 -0.95 -8.98 12.21
C VAL A 53 -0.22 -8.02 11.27
N PHE A 54 0.77 -7.28 11.78
CA PHE A 54 1.59 -6.40 10.94
C PHE A 54 2.32 -7.18 9.84
N ILE A 55 2.97 -8.29 10.17
CA ILE A 55 3.67 -9.14 9.19
C ILE A 55 2.70 -9.67 8.14
N VAL A 56 1.54 -10.20 8.53
CA VAL A 56 0.54 -10.72 7.59
C VAL A 56 0.06 -9.61 6.63
N ALA A 57 -0.25 -8.43 7.18
CA ALA A 57 -0.69 -7.29 6.38
C ALA A 57 0.40 -6.79 5.40
N ALA A 58 1.68 -6.85 5.80
CA ALA A 58 2.81 -6.43 4.97
C ALA A 58 3.10 -7.48 3.88
N LEU A 59 3.01 -8.77 4.21
CA LEU A 59 3.18 -9.84 3.23
C LEU A 59 2.09 -9.82 2.16
N THR A 60 0.86 -9.46 2.55
CA THR A 60 -0.26 -9.29 1.61
C THR A 60 0.09 -8.24 0.54
N ASP A 61 0.75 -7.13 0.92
CA ASP A 61 1.25 -6.14 -0.04
C ASP A 61 2.23 -6.70 -1.06
N ALA A 62 3.27 -7.36 -0.55
CA ALA A 62 4.37 -7.83 -1.36
C ALA A 62 3.92 -8.90 -2.35
N PHE A 63 2.96 -9.73 -1.96
CA PHE A 63 2.41 -10.79 -2.81
C PHE A 63 1.52 -10.20 -3.92
N ASP A 64 0.60 -9.31 -3.56
CA ASP A 64 -0.39 -8.79 -4.51
C ASP A 64 0.18 -7.73 -5.46
N GLY A 65 1.15 -6.94 -5.01
CA GLY A 65 1.89 -6.00 -5.85
C GLY A 65 2.72 -6.71 -6.94
N ARG A 66 3.18 -7.95 -6.69
CA ARG A 66 3.88 -8.77 -7.69
C ARG A 66 2.92 -9.39 -8.69
N VAL A 67 1.79 -9.94 -8.22
CA VAL A 67 0.77 -10.56 -9.08
C VAL A 67 0.11 -9.49 -9.97
N ALA A 68 -0.26 -8.33 -9.43
CA ALA A 68 -0.87 -7.23 -10.19
C ALA A 68 0.07 -6.64 -11.27
N ARG A 69 1.38 -6.57 -10.98
CA ARG A 69 2.39 -6.09 -11.95
C ARG A 69 2.63 -7.08 -13.09
N GLN A 70 2.59 -8.37 -12.82
CA GLN A 70 2.73 -9.41 -13.85
C GLN A 70 1.50 -9.47 -14.77
N MET A 71 0.33 -9.06 -14.27
CA MET A 71 -0.94 -9.12 -15.00
C MET A 71 -1.26 -7.85 -15.83
N HIS A 72 -0.40 -6.81 -15.81
CA HIS A 72 -0.65 -5.49 -16.45
C HIS A 72 -1.93 -4.77 -15.99
N GLU A 73 -2.54 -5.21 -14.90
CA GLU A 73 -3.83 -4.69 -14.42
C GLU A 73 -3.64 -3.67 -13.29
N VAL A 74 -3.07 -2.51 -13.63
CA VAL A 74 -2.88 -1.43 -12.64
C VAL A 74 -4.02 -0.40 -12.78
N THR A 75 -5.03 -0.50 -11.91
CA THR A 75 -6.18 0.42 -11.91
C THR A 75 -5.82 1.79 -11.33
N THR A 76 -6.51 2.85 -11.77
CA THR A 76 -6.31 4.21 -11.24
C THR A 76 -6.65 4.30 -9.74
N PHE A 77 -7.61 3.48 -9.29
CA PHE A 77 -7.99 3.34 -7.89
C PHE A 77 -6.85 2.73 -7.06
N GLY A 78 -6.35 1.55 -7.43
CA GLY A 78 -5.22 0.91 -6.73
C GLY A 78 -3.98 1.82 -6.64
N LYS A 79 -3.65 2.56 -7.72
CA LYS A 79 -2.53 3.52 -7.73
C LYS A 79 -2.63 4.63 -6.68
N GLN A 80 -3.85 5.07 -6.34
CA GLN A 80 -4.07 6.12 -5.34
C GLN A 80 -4.27 5.55 -3.93
N PHE A 81 -4.86 4.36 -3.83
CA PHE A 81 -5.13 3.72 -2.55
C PHE A 81 -3.93 2.98 -1.97
N ASP A 82 -2.97 2.51 -2.78
CA ASP A 82 -1.72 1.92 -2.28
C ASP A 82 -0.95 2.88 -1.35
N PRO A 83 -0.62 4.12 -1.78
CA PRO A 83 0.05 5.09 -0.92
C PRO A 83 -0.75 5.49 0.32
N LEU A 84 -2.08 5.34 0.27
CA LEU A 84 -2.95 5.59 1.42
C LEU A 84 -2.85 4.41 2.41
N ALA A 85 -2.99 3.18 1.92
CA ALA A 85 -2.92 1.96 2.72
C ALA A 85 -1.57 1.83 3.43
N ASP A 86 -0.47 2.16 2.74
CA ASP A 86 0.88 2.18 3.33
C ASP A 86 0.99 3.18 4.49
N LYS A 87 0.43 4.37 4.34
CA LYS A 87 0.44 5.39 5.41
C LYS A 87 -0.42 4.97 6.59
N VAL A 88 -1.61 4.44 6.34
CA VAL A 88 -2.50 3.94 7.40
C VAL A 88 -1.78 2.85 8.18
N MET A 89 -1.13 1.89 7.49
CA MET A 89 -0.40 0.82 8.13
C MET A 89 0.81 1.32 8.94
N MET A 90 1.58 2.28 8.41
CA MET A 90 2.67 2.94 9.12
C MET A 90 2.17 3.63 10.41
N PHE A 91 1.09 4.41 10.32
CA PHE A 91 0.53 5.10 11.49
C PHE A 91 -0.02 4.13 12.53
N SER A 92 -0.67 3.06 12.09
CA SER A 92 -1.17 1.99 12.96
C SER A 92 -0.09 1.30 13.78
N ALA A 93 1.16 1.27 13.31
CA ALA A 93 2.29 0.76 14.08
C ALA A 93 2.91 1.84 14.98
N ILE A 94 3.17 3.03 14.46
CA ILE A 94 3.96 4.07 15.14
C ILE A 94 3.18 4.74 16.29
N ILE A 95 1.93 5.11 16.06
CA ILE A 95 1.11 5.86 17.01
C ILE A 95 0.95 5.11 18.35
N PRO A 96 0.47 3.85 18.39
CA PRO A 96 0.29 3.14 19.65
C PRO A 96 1.61 2.91 20.40
N LEU A 97 2.71 2.63 19.69
CA LEU A 97 4.03 2.47 20.29
C LEU A 97 4.54 3.77 20.93
N THR A 98 4.26 4.91 20.29
CA THR A 98 4.62 6.23 20.83
C THR A 98 3.80 6.56 22.07
N ILE A 99 2.49 6.30 22.04
CA ILE A 99 1.58 6.53 23.20
C ILE A 99 1.98 5.68 24.40
N GLN A 100 2.40 4.44 24.19
CA GLN A 100 2.86 3.54 25.26
C GLN A 100 4.28 3.88 25.78
N GLY A 101 4.92 4.94 25.25
CA GLY A 101 6.27 5.35 25.63
C GLY A 101 7.37 4.41 25.12
N ARG A 102 7.04 3.46 24.24
CA ARG A 102 7.98 2.47 23.69
C ARG A 102 8.77 3.00 22.50
N LEU A 103 8.22 4.00 21.80
CA LEU A 103 8.89 4.74 20.74
C LEU A 103 9.03 6.21 21.17
N PRO A 104 10.24 6.78 21.24
CA PRO A 104 10.40 8.20 21.56
C PRO A 104 9.69 9.08 20.52
N LEU A 105 8.99 10.11 20.98
CA LEU A 105 8.20 11.00 20.10
C LEU A 105 9.04 11.61 18.98
N TRP A 106 10.29 11.98 19.25
CA TRP A 106 11.17 12.55 18.23
C TRP A 106 11.48 11.54 17.10
N VAL A 107 11.58 10.24 17.40
CA VAL A 107 11.77 9.18 16.39
C VAL A 107 10.52 9.07 15.51
N ALA A 108 9.34 9.04 16.14
CA ALA A 108 8.07 9.01 15.42
C ALA A 108 7.94 10.22 14.47
N LEU A 109 8.27 11.42 14.95
CA LEU A 109 8.25 12.65 14.15
C LEU A 109 9.23 12.60 12.98
N VAL A 110 10.45 12.06 13.18
CA VAL A 110 11.41 11.90 12.09
C VAL A 110 10.90 10.93 11.02
N ILE A 111 10.33 9.80 11.41
CA ILE A 111 9.79 8.80 10.47
C ILE A 111 8.64 9.40 9.66
N VAL A 112 7.65 10.00 10.35
CA VAL A 112 6.48 10.61 9.71
C VAL A 112 6.90 11.80 8.85
N GLY A 113 7.77 12.67 9.36
CA GLY A 113 8.29 13.83 8.65
C GLY A 113 9.02 13.45 7.36
N ARG A 114 9.86 12.41 7.42
CA ARG A 114 10.52 11.84 6.25
C ARG A 114 9.51 11.36 5.20
N GLU A 115 8.46 10.68 5.63
CA GLU A 115 7.46 10.14 4.71
C GLU A 115 6.66 11.24 4.00
N VAL A 116 6.27 12.27 4.75
CA VAL A 116 5.61 13.46 4.20
C VAL A 116 6.55 14.20 3.25
N PHE A 117 7.80 14.44 3.65
CA PHE A 117 8.79 15.14 2.84
C PHE A 117 9.05 14.45 1.50
N VAL A 118 9.28 13.13 1.51
CA VAL A 118 9.47 12.35 0.28
C VAL A 118 8.23 12.36 -0.60
N THR A 119 7.04 12.25 -0.01
CA THR A 119 5.77 12.35 -0.75
C THR A 119 5.65 13.70 -1.44
N VAL A 120 5.87 14.80 -0.71
CA VAL A 120 5.75 16.17 -1.22
C VAL A 120 6.76 16.42 -2.35
N LEU A 121 8.03 16.06 -2.15
CA LEU A 121 9.04 16.19 -3.19
C LEU A 121 8.66 15.43 -4.46
N ARG A 122 8.18 14.19 -4.32
CA ARG A 122 7.72 13.38 -5.46
C ARG A 122 6.58 14.07 -6.20
N THR A 123 5.60 14.60 -5.49
CA THR A 123 4.46 15.30 -6.09
C THR A 123 4.89 16.60 -6.78
N LEU A 124 5.80 17.38 -6.19
CA LEU A 124 6.31 18.62 -6.77
C LEU A 124 7.10 18.38 -8.07
N VAL A 125 7.95 17.35 -8.10
CA VAL A 125 8.70 16.97 -9.31
C VAL A 125 7.74 16.52 -10.41
N ALA A 126 6.76 15.68 -10.07
CA ALA A 126 5.75 15.19 -11.03
C ALA A 126 4.93 16.34 -11.65
N ARG A 127 4.65 17.42 -10.89
CA ARG A 127 3.92 18.60 -11.39
C ARG A 127 4.73 19.48 -12.35
N ARG A 128 6.07 19.45 -12.29
CA ARG A 128 6.94 20.29 -13.13
C ARG A 128 7.31 19.66 -14.48
N GLY A 129 6.67 18.54 -14.85
CA GLY A 129 6.93 17.85 -16.12
C GLY A 129 8.32 17.21 -16.21
N GLY A 130 9.11 17.24 -15.13
CA GLY A 130 10.35 16.47 -15.06
C GLY A 130 10.01 14.99 -15.19
N PRO A 131 10.79 14.20 -15.95
CA PRO A 131 10.66 12.75 -15.85
C PRO A 131 10.70 12.41 -14.37
N THR A 132 9.87 11.46 -13.93
CA THR A 132 10.10 10.79 -12.66
C THR A 132 11.47 10.09 -12.81
N ALA A 133 12.55 10.86 -12.66
CA ALA A 133 13.94 10.51 -12.84
C ALA A 133 14.35 9.67 -11.63
N ALA A 134 13.72 8.51 -11.58
CA ALA A 134 13.93 7.41 -10.69
C ALA A 134 14.26 6.19 -11.56
N SER A 135 14.89 6.39 -12.72
CA SER A 135 15.12 5.33 -13.71
C SER A 135 16.01 4.20 -13.18
N TRP A 136 16.69 4.38 -12.05
CA TRP A 136 17.38 3.29 -11.38
C TRP A 136 17.47 3.44 -9.85
N LEU A 137 17.85 4.63 -9.37
CA LEU A 137 17.97 4.95 -7.93
C LEU A 137 16.64 4.83 -7.16
N GLY A 138 15.52 5.19 -7.78
CA GLY A 138 14.21 5.03 -7.14
C GLY A 138 13.76 3.57 -7.07
N LYS A 139 14.13 2.73 -8.05
CA LYS A 139 13.87 1.28 -7.99
C LYS A 139 14.70 0.62 -6.89
N ALA A 140 15.97 1.00 -6.76
CA ALA A 140 16.85 0.53 -5.68
C ALA A 140 16.37 0.98 -4.29
N LYS A 141 15.90 2.23 -4.16
CA LYS A 141 15.38 2.77 -2.90
C LYS A 141 14.08 2.11 -2.46
N THR A 142 13.17 1.82 -3.39
CA THR A 142 11.93 1.08 -3.10
C THR A 142 12.21 -0.38 -2.71
N GLY A 143 13.20 -1.03 -3.33
CA GLY A 143 13.63 -2.37 -2.93
C GLY A 143 14.24 -2.43 -1.53
N ALA A 144 15.10 -1.46 -1.19
CA ALA A 144 15.69 -1.36 0.14
C ALA A 144 14.63 -1.04 1.22
N GLN A 145 13.62 -0.24 0.90
CA GLN A 145 12.57 0.12 1.84
C GLN A 145 11.66 -1.06 2.19
N ASN A 146 11.33 -1.94 1.24
CA ASN A 146 10.53 -3.14 1.49
C ASN A 146 11.28 -4.23 2.26
N VAL A 147 12.60 -4.14 2.38
CA VAL A 147 13.43 -5.08 3.16
C VAL A 147 13.77 -4.52 4.55
N ALA A 148 13.70 -3.20 4.73
CA ALA A 148 14.03 -2.52 5.98
C ALA A 148 12.82 -2.31 6.91
N VAL A 149 11.61 -2.57 6.43
CA VAL A 149 10.36 -2.62 7.23
C VAL A 149 9.99 -4.08 7.47
#